data_AF-A0A124HB55-F1
#
_entry.id   AF-A0A124HB55-F1
#
_cell.length_a   1.000
_cell.length_b   1.000
_cell.length_c   1.000
_cell.angle_alpha   90.00
_cell.angle_beta   90.00
_cell.angle_gamma   90.00
#
_symmetry.space_group_name_H-M   'P 1'
#
loop_
_entity.id
_entity.type
_entity.pdbx_description
1 polymer ?
#
loop_
_entity_poly.entity_id
_entity_poly.type
_entity_poly.pdbx_seq_one_letter_code
_entity_poly.pdbx_strand_id
1 'polypeptide(L)'
;RVLDPEHEHWRRGIEAAVIYAREVGDLKVPFTYRVPTGEEAQAEGWPASLANFPLGQWIADNGRFYARGTLAEERVEQLERLGMVWSHYDVAWEEGLAAARGWAEENGHLLAPLDATFRGAKVGIFLKNARAAARKAAEIEQRRAEGLPAGSSAGALSEDRREQLEEIDPSWCPAWPVEWQRAFHLVRLHLEAGGELPMESGEVVHQGEDLGRWVKLVRFGWDKLTTVQQWMCEHILGIEPAAEDEKPRPRRTQADKWAMNYAAARQFFEREGHLRVPRKHVERVVGEDQEERELRLGSWIGNQRSRAATLSPERVEQLSAIGMRWA
;
A
#
# COMPACT_ATOMS: atom_id res chain seq x y z
N ARG A 1 34.52 44.43 31.15
CA ARG A 1 33.56 44.24 30.04
C ARG A 1 32.95 42.88 30.26
N VAL A 2 31.68 42.80 30.69
CA VAL A 2 31.02 41.50 30.94
C VAL A 2 30.77 40.89 29.56
N LEU A 3 31.55 39.87 29.20
CA LEU A 3 31.30 39.06 28.02
C LEU A 3 30.04 38.27 28.31
N ASP A 4 28.99 38.49 27.53
CA ASP A 4 27.81 37.64 27.58
C ASP A 4 28.16 36.29 26.92
N PRO A 5 28.28 35.21 27.70
CA PRO A 5 28.73 33.92 27.18
C PRO A 5 27.77 33.32 26.14
N GLU A 6 26.49 33.69 26.19
CA GLU A 6 25.48 33.19 25.25
C GLU A 6 25.67 33.83 23.86
N HIS A 7 25.89 35.15 23.83
CA HIS A 7 26.16 35.87 22.59
C HIS A 7 27.47 35.41 21.92
N GLU A 8 28.49 35.11 22.72
CA GLU A 8 29.75 34.57 22.21
C GLU A 8 29.57 33.15 21.65
N HIS A 9 28.80 32.31 22.34
CA HIS A 9 28.49 30.95 21.88
C HIS A 9 27.69 30.95 20.57
N TRP A 10 26.67 31.83 20.45
CA TRP A 10 25.91 32.02 19.21
C TRP A 10 26.81 32.47 18.06
N ARG A 11 27.68 33.46 18.28
CA ARG A 11 28.60 33.97 17.26
C ARG A 11 29.53 32.88 16.75
N ARG A 12 30.12 32.08 17.64
CA ARG A 12 30.99 30.95 17.26
C ARG A 12 30.22 29.89 16.47
N GLY A 13 28.98 29.61 16.88
CA GLY A 13 28.11 28.68 16.17
C GLY A 13 27.77 29.14 14.77
N ILE A 14 27.38 30.41 14.58
CA ILE A 14 27.03 30.93 13.26
C ILE A 14 28.25 31.04 12.34
N GLU A 15 29.42 31.43 12.88
CA GLU A 15 30.67 31.46 12.12
C GLU A 15 31.05 30.05 11.63
N ALA A 16 30.94 29.05 12.50
CA ALA A 16 31.18 27.66 12.13
C ALA A 16 30.17 27.14 11.09
N ALA A 17 28.89 27.50 11.24
CA ALA A 17 27.84 27.14 10.30
C ALA A 17 28.05 27.75 8.91
N VAL A 18 28.49 29.02 8.82
CA VAL A 18 28.80 29.69 7.55
C VAL A 18 29.93 28.96 6.81
N ILE A 19 31.02 28.63 7.51
CA ILE A 19 32.17 27.94 6.90
C ILE A 19 31.75 26.55 6.42
N TYR A 20 31.03 25.79 7.26
CA TYR A 20 30.50 24.48 6.91
C TYR A 20 29.59 24.53 5.68
N ALA A 21 28.61 25.43 5.68
CA ALA A 21 27.65 25.56 4.58
C ALA A 21 28.32 25.95 3.26
N ARG A 22 29.40 26.75 3.30
CA ARG A 22 30.20 27.09 2.12
C ARG A 22 30.91 25.86 1.53
N GLU A 23 31.39 24.95 2.38
CA GLU A 23 32.13 23.75 1.96
C GLU A 23 31.21 22.62 1.49
N VAL A 24 30.12 22.39 2.23
CA VAL A 24 29.23 21.23 2.02
C VAL A 24 28.02 21.58 1.16
N GLY A 25 27.62 22.85 1.12
CA GLY A 25 26.46 23.34 0.36
C GLY A 25 25.12 23.24 1.11
N ASP A 26 25.11 22.72 2.34
CA ASP A 26 23.95 22.70 3.23
C ASP A 26 24.36 22.73 4.72
N LEU A 27 23.37 22.78 5.62
CA LEU A 27 23.55 22.65 7.07
C LEU A 27 23.13 21.28 7.61
N LYS A 28 23.27 20.20 6.83
CA LYS A 28 23.05 18.82 7.30
C LYS A 28 24.26 18.29 8.06
N VAL A 29 24.61 19.00 9.13
CA VAL A 29 25.77 18.69 9.96
C VAL A 29 25.52 17.39 10.74
N PRO A 30 26.36 16.33 10.61
CA PRO A 30 26.24 15.14 11.44
C PRO A 30 26.31 15.48 12.92
N PHE A 31 25.47 14.85 13.77
CA PHE A 31 25.40 15.19 15.20
C PHE A 31 26.76 15.14 15.92
N THR A 32 27.63 14.23 15.52
CA THR A 32 28.97 14.05 16.09
C THR A 32 30.05 14.95 15.49
N TYR A 33 29.71 15.75 14.47
CA TYR A 33 30.67 16.61 13.78
C TYR A 33 31.19 17.71 14.72
N ARG A 34 32.51 17.87 14.69
CA ARG A 34 33.25 18.91 15.40
C ARG A 34 34.13 19.63 14.40
N VAL A 35 34.28 20.93 14.57
CA VAL A 35 35.18 21.74 13.76
C VAL A 35 36.61 21.18 13.86
N PRO A 36 37.29 20.93 12.73
CA PRO A 36 38.66 20.40 12.70
C PRO A 36 39.65 21.23 13.54
N THR A 37 40.74 20.59 13.98
CA THR A 37 41.78 21.20 14.81
C THR A 37 43.14 21.12 14.12
N GLY A 38 44.08 21.99 14.51
CA GLY A 38 45.46 21.97 14.01
C GLY A 38 45.76 22.99 12.90
N GLU A 39 46.94 22.88 12.30
CA GLU A 39 47.40 23.79 11.24
C GLU A 39 46.72 23.52 9.90
N GLU A 40 46.38 22.26 9.61
CA GLU A 40 45.65 21.85 8.39
C GLU A 40 44.25 22.48 8.35
N ALA A 41 43.52 22.45 9.48
CA ALA A 41 42.22 23.10 9.60
C ALA A 41 42.28 24.62 9.32
N GLN A 42 43.35 25.28 9.77
CA GLN A 42 43.54 26.72 9.51
C GLN A 42 43.84 27.00 8.04
N ALA A 43 44.57 26.11 7.36
CA ALA A 43 44.80 26.19 5.92
C ALA A 43 43.51 26.01 5.12
N GLU A 44 42.57 25.20 5.62
CA GLU A 44 41.21 25.04 5.07
C GLU A 44 40.28 26.24 5.38
N GLY A 45 40.74 27.19 6.20
CA GLY A 45 40.03 28.42 6.52
C GLY A 45 39.23 28.37 7.82
N TRP A 46 39.43 27.35 8.67
CA TRP A 46 38.84 27.29 10.01
C TRP A 46 39.65 28.12 11.03
N PRO A 47 39.05 29.13 11.67
CA PRO A 47 39.71 29.89 12.72
C PRO A 47 40.06 29.03 13.95
N ALA A 48 41.21 29.30 14.58
CA ALA A 48 41.63 28.62 15.80
C ALA A 48 40.62 28.78 16.96
N SER A 49 39.81 29.85 16.97
CA SER A 49 38.73 30.08 17.94
C SER A 49 37.58 29.05 17.82
N LEU A 50 37.45 28.39 16.68
CA LEU A 50 36.42 27.38 16.42
C LEU A 50 36.94 25.95 16.61
N ALA A 51 38.23 25.74 16.85
CA ALA A 51 38.83 24.42 17.03
C ALA A 51 38.00 23.57 18.02
N ASN A 52 37.59 22.37 17.57
CA ASN A 52 36.81 21.40 18.33
C ASN A 52 35.38 21.86 18.73
N PHE A 53 34.89 22.96 18.15
CA PHE A 53 33.52 23.45 18.39
C PHE A 53 32.50 22.38 17.95
N PRO A 54 31.52 22.01 18.80
CA PRO A 54 30.59 20.92 18.53
C PRO A 54 29.45 21.37 17.61
N LEU A 55 29.76 21.70 16.36
CA LEU A 55 28.79 22.26 15.41
C LEU A 55 27.59 21.33 15.19
N GLY A 56 27.78 20.01 15.12
CA GLY A 56 26.68 19.05 14.97
C GLY A 56 25.67 19.08 16.12
N GLN A 57 26.18 19.17 17.35
CA GLN A 57 25.33 19.30 18.54
C GLN A 57 24.67 20.67 18.60
N TRP A 58 25.41 21.74 18.26
CA TRP A 58 24.89 23.10 18.24
C TRP A 58 23.73 23.29 17.24
N ILE A 59 23.83 22.71 16.04
CA ILE A 59 22.74 22.68 15.06
C ILE A 59 21.54 21.91 15.61
N ALA A 60 21.77 20.74 16.23
CA ALA A 60 20.69 19.95 16.84
C ALA A 60 20.00 20.69 17.99
N ASP A 61 20.75 21.41 18.83
CA ASP A 61 20.22 22.20 19.94
C ASP A 61 19.35 23.35 19.43
N ASN A 62 19.77 24.04 18.37
CA ASN A 62 18.95 25.03 17.68
C ASN A 62 17.67 24.46 17.10
N GLY A 63 17.72 23.25 16.51
CA GLY A 63 16.52 22.53 16.10
C GLY A 63 15.54 22.30 17.27
N ARG A 64 16.05 21.97 18.46
CA ARG A 64 15.22 21.82 19.67
C ARG A 64 14.68 23.14 20.22
N PHE A 65 15.43 24.24 20.09
CA PHE A 65 14.93 25.56 20.47
C PHE A 65 13.84 26.05 19.51
N TYR A 66 14.03 25.83 18.22
CA TYR A 66 13.03 26.13 17.18
C TYR A 66 11.75 25.32 17.42
N ALA A 67 11.85 24.00 17.60
CA ALA A 67 10.69 23.14 17.86
C ALA A 67 9.92 23.50 19.15
N ARG A 68 10.58 24.17 20.11
CA ARG A 68 9.96 24.68 21.34
C ARG A 68 9.44 26.12 21.22
N GLY A 69 9.64 26.78 20.08
CA GLY A 69 9.28 28.19 19.88
C GLY A 69 10.12 29.16 20.74
N THR A 70 11.27 28.73 21.24
CA THR A 70 12.14 29.54 22.12
C THR A 70 13.32 30.17 21.40
N LEU A 71 13.50 29.86 20.11
CA LEU A 71 14.56 30.46 19.29
C LEU A 71 14.09 31.82 18.77
N ALA A 72 14.87 32.88 18.98
CA ALA A 72 14.53 34.22 18.52
C ALA A 72 14.41 34.27 16.99
N GLU A 73 13.45 35.05 16.48
CA GLU A 73 13.14 35.16 15.04
C GLU A 73 14.38 35.52 14.20
N GLU A 74 15.19 36.49 14.64
CA GLU A 74 16.45 36.85 13.97
C GLU A 74 17.42 35.65 13.84
N ARG A 75 17.48 34.80 14.87
CA ARG A 75 18.34 33.61 14.88
C ARG A 75 17.83 32.53 13.93
N VAL A 76 16.50 32.43 13.79
CA VAL A 76 15.84 31.57 12.80
C VAL A 76 16.22 32.04 11.40
N GLU A 77 16.00 33.32 11.08
CA GLU A 77 16.34 33.88 9.77
C GLU A 77 17.82 33.71 9.41
N GLN A 78 18.74 33.89 10.37
CA GLN A 78 20.17 33.70 10.14
C GLN A 78 20.50 32.26 9.72
N LEU A 79 19.91 31.27 10.39
CA LEU A 79 20.15 29.86 10.08
C LEU A 79 19.45 29.46 8.77
N GLU A 80 18.26 29.97 8.48
CA GLU A 80 17.55 29.72 7.22
C GLU A 80 18.31 30.25 6.00
N ARG A 81 18.93 31.43 6.09
CA ARG A 81 19.81 31.96 5.02
C ARG A 81 21.00 31.07 4.72
N LEU A 82 21.41 30.22 5.67
CA LEU A 82 22.49 29.25 5.51
C LEU A 82 21.99 27.87 5.07
N GLY A 83 20.69 27.71 4.80
CA GLY A 83 20.09 26.44 4.37
C GLY A 83 19.75 25.49 5.51
N MET A 84 19.51 26.01 6.72
CA MET A 84 19.03 25.20 7.85
C MET A 84 17.67 24.56 7.53
N VAL A 85 17.59 23.24 7.70
CA VAL A 85 16.35 22.47 7.59
C VAL A 85 15.91 22.09 9.00
N TRP A 86 14.82 22.69 9.48
CA TRP A 86 14.29 22.44 10.82
C TRP A 86 13.63 21.06 10.97
N SER A 87 13.10 20.52 9.87
CA SER A 87 12.39 19.25 9.85
C SER A 87 12.54 18.59 8.49
N HIS A 88 13.35 17.53 8.43
CA HIS A 88 13.44 16.69 7.24
C HIS A 88 12.10 16.05 6.85
N TYR A 89 11.19 15.88 7.82
CA TYR A 89 9.85 15.38 7.57
C TYR A 89 8.96 16.42 6.87
N ASP A 90 9.14 17.71 7.16
CA ASP A 90 8.40 18.78 6.47
C ASP A 90 8.92 18.93 5.04
N VAL A 91 10.24 18.91 4.83
CA VAL A 91 10.81 18.92 3.47
C VAL A 91 10.32 17.72 2.64
N ALA A 92 10.40 16.51 3.20
CA ALA A 92 9.90 15.31 2.52
C ALA A 92 8.38 15.35 2.27
N TRP A 93 7.63 16.00 3.16
CA TRP A 93 6.20 16.23 2.99
C TRP A 93 5.93 17.19 1.84
N GLU A 94 6.59 18.34 1.79
CA GLU A 94 6.44 19.33 0.71
C GLU A 94 6.85 18.75 -0.66
N GLU A 95 7.95 18.00 -0.72
CA GLU A 95 8.35 17.27 -1.94
C GLU A 95 7.28 16.26 -2.39
N GLY A 96 6.72 15.51 -1.43
CA GLY A 96 5.65 14.57 -1.68
C GLY A 96 4.35 15.24 -2.13
N LEU A 97 4.00 16.38 -1.51
CA LEU A 97 2.82 17.17 -1.84
C LEU A 97 2.95 17.82 -3.22
N ALA A 98 4.13 18.35 -3.57
CA ALA A 98 4.41 18.86 -4.91
C ALA A 98 4.29 17.75 -5.96
N ALA A 99 4.80 16.55 -5.68
CA ALA A 99 4.64 15.39 -6.55
C ALA A 99 3.17 14.96 -6.66
N ALA A 100 2.40 15.04 -5.58
CA ALA A 100 0.97 14.74 -5.56
C ALA A 100 0.18 15.75 -6.40
N ARG A 101 0.44 17.06 -6.29
CA ARG A 101 -0.17 18.10 -7.13
C ARG A 101 0.11 17.85 -8.61
N GLY A 102 1.38 17.65 -8.97
CA GLY A 102 1.74 17.36 -10.36
C GLY A 102 1.14 16.05 -10.89
N TRP A 103 1.06 15.01 -10.06
CA TRP A 103 0.35 13.78 -10.42
C TRP A 103 -1.14 14.05 -10.69
N ALA A 104 -1.81 14.82 -9.82
CA ALA A 104 -3.22 15.16 -9.97
C ALA A 104 -3.49 16.03 -11.21
N GLU A 105 -2.58 16.95 -11.55
CA GLU A 105 -2.66 17.74 -12.78
C GLU A 105 -2.64 16.84 -14.04
N GLU A 106 -1.80 15.80 -14.06
CA GLU A 106 -1.69 14.89 -15.21
C GLU A 106 -2.80 13.80 -15.24
N ASN A 107 -3.28 13.34 -14.08
CA ASN A 107 -4.14 12.16 -13.97
C ASN A 107 -5.55 12.45 -13.44
N GLY A 108 -5.82 13.65 -12.94
CA GLY A 108 -7.12 14.09 -12.43
C GLY A 108 -7.48 13.62 -11.01
N HIS A 109 -6.58 12.93 -10.31
CA HIS A 109 -6.85 12.36 -8.99
C HIS A 109 -5.57 12.00 -8.22
N LEU A 110 -5.68 11.79 -6.90
CA LEU A 110 -4.58 11.31 -6.04
C LEU A 110 -4.56 9.79 -5.83
N LEU A 111 -5.29 9.03 -6.64
CA LEU A 111 -5.39 7.58 -6.51
C LEU A 111 -4.20 6.82 -7.12
N ALA A 112 -2.97 7.35 -7.10
CA ALA A 112 -1.81 6.77 -7.78
C ALA A 112 -1.51 5.29 -7.41
N PRO A 113 -1.06 4.44 -8.37
CA PRO A 113 -0.48 3.12 -8.09
C PRO A 113 0.70 3.18 -7.12
N LEU A 114 1.02 2.06 -6.46
CA LEU A 114 2.09 2.02 -5.44
C LEU A 114 3.47 2.37 -6.01
N ASP A 115 3.75 1.92 -7.23
CA ASP A 115 5.01 2.10 -7.94
C ASP A 115 5.07 3.43 -8.73
N ALA A 116 3.99 4.21 -8.71
CA ALA A 116 3.90 5.47 -9.42
C ALA A 116 4.99 6.46 -8.98
N THR A 117 5.58 7.11 -9.98
CA THR A 117 6.56 8.19 -9.80
C THR A 117 6.14 9.44 -10.55
N PHE A 118 6.38 10.61 -9.96
CA PHE A 118 6.26 11.89 -10.63
C PHE A 118 7.59 12.62 -10.56
N ARG A 119 8.22 12.89 -11.72
CA ARG A 119 9.55 13.53 -11.83
C ARG A 119 10.61 12.93 -10.89
N GLY A 120 10.63 11.60 -10.76
CA GLY A 120 11.55 10.86 -9.90
C GLY A 120 11.09 10.69 -8.44
N ALA A 121 10.12 11.48 -7.96
CA ALA A 121 9.54 11.32 -6.64
C ALA A 121 8.56 10.14 -6.59
N LYS A 122 8.60 9.33 -5.53
CA LYS A 122 7.76 8.13 -5.35
C LYS A 122 6.35 8.50 -4.84
N VAL A 123 5.57 9.18 -5.67
CA VAL A 123 4.24 9.70 -5.32
C VAL A 123 3.28 8.60 -4.83
N GLY A 124 3.36 7.38 -5.39
CA GLY A 124 2.57 6.24 -4.95
C GLY A 124 2.84 5.83 -3.50
N ILE A 125 4.13 5.79 -3.11
CA ILE A 125 4.57 5.50 -1.74
C ILE A 125 4.17 6.63 -0.79
N PHE A 126 4.36 7.89 -1.21
CA PHE A 126 3.95 9.06 -0.43
C PHE A 126 2.46 9.00 -0.08
N LEU A 127 1.60 8.83 -1.08
CA LEU A 127 0.14 8.76 -0.90
C LEU A 127 -0.29 7.55 -0.05
N LYS A 128 0.36 6.38 -0.23
CA LYS A 128 0.12 5.21 0.64
C LYS A 128 0.40 5.56 2.12
N ASN A 129 1.55 6.18 2.39
CA ASN A 129 1.95 6.53 3.75
C ASN A 129 1.05 7.62 4.34
N ALA A 130 0.68 8.63 3.56
CA ALA A 130 -0.27 9.67 3.95
C ALA A 130 -1.64 9.07 4.32
N ARG A 131 -2.17 8.11 3.54
CA ARG A 131 -3.43 7.42 3.85
C ARG A 131 -3.34 6.63 5.15
N ALA A 132 -2.23 5.94 5.39
CA ALA A 132 -2.01 5.21 6.63
C ALA A 132 -1.98 6.17 7.84
N ALA A 133 -1.31 7.31 7.71
CA ALA A 133 -1.26 8.34 8.74
C ALA A 133 -2.63 8.98 8.99
N ALA A 134 -3.43 9.23 7.95
CA ALA A 134 -4.78 9.77 8.06
C ALA A 134 -5.74 8.78 8.74
N ARG A 135 -5.69 7.49 8.36
CA ARG A 135 -6.50 6.43 9.01
C ARG A 135 -6.14 6.29 10.50
N LYS A 136 -4.85 6.38 10.83
CA LYS A 136 -4.41 6.42 12.23
C LYS A 136 -4.96 7.63 12.98
N ALA A 137 -4.97 8.81 12.36
CA ALA A 137 -5.54 10.01 12.97
C ALA A 137 -7.04 9.83 13.26
N ALA A 138 -7.80 9.29 12.30
CA ALA A 138 -9.22 9.00 12.45
C ALA A 138 -9.50 7.95 13.55
N GLU A 139 -8.68 6.90 13.66
CA GLU A 139 -8.79 5.90 14.73
C GLU A 139 -8.57 6.54 16.11
N ILE A 140 -7.55 7.39 16.24
CA ILE A 140 -7.25 8.12 17.48
C ILE A 140 -8.44 9.01 17.88
N GLU A 141 -9.00 9.74 16.92
CA GLU A 141 -10.16 10.60 17.13
C GLU A 141 -11.39 9.79 17.57
N GLN A 142 -11.68 8.67 16.89
CA GLN A 142 -12.77 7.77 17.25
C GLN A 142 -12.61 7.25 18.68
N ARG A 143 -11.42 6.78 19.06
CA ARG A 143 -11.16 6.28 20.42
C ARG A 143 -11.37 7.37 21.48
N ARG A 144 -10.99 8.61 21.19
CA ARG A 144 -11.25 9.76 22.09
C ARG A 144 -12.74 10.01 22.24
N ALA A 145 -13.50 9.98 21.15
CA ALA A 145 -14.95 10.15 21.17
C ALA A 145 -15.66 9.05 21.97
N GLU A 146 -15.12 7.82 21.95
CA GLU A 146 -15.60 6.67 22.73
C GLU A 146 -15.10 6.67 24.19
N GLY A 147 -14.30 7.64 24.61
CA GLY A 147 -13.72 7.70 25.96
C GLY A 147 -12.62 6.67 26.23
N LEU A 148 -12.08 6.04 25.18
CA LEU A 148 -11.01 5.04 25.27
C LEU A 148 -9.63 5.71 25.25
N PRO A 149 -8.59 5.07 25.83
CA PRO A 149 -7.22 5.56 25.71
C PRO A 149 -6.78 5.60 24.24
N ALA A 150 -6.40 6.79 23.76
CA ALA A 150 -6.13 7.05 22.34
C ALA A 150 -4.74 6.58 21.86
N GLY A 151 -3.82 6.27 22.79
CA GLY A 151 -2.45 5.88 22.45
C GLY A 151 -1.59 7.04 21.91
N SER A 152 -0.49 6.71 21.22
CA SER A 152 0.45 7.70 20.69
C SER A 152 0.01 8.28 19.34
N SER A 153 0.02 9.62 19.24
CA SER A 153 -0.21 10.36 17.99
C SER A 153 1.00 10.37 17.04
N ALA A 154 2.14 9.79 17.43
CA ALA A 154 3.32 9.76 16.58
C ALA A 154 3.01 9.08 15.23
N GLY A 155 3.25 9.78 14.12
CA GLY A 155 2.95 9.30 12.77
C GLY A 155 1.48 9.35 12.36
N ALA A 156 0.59 9.93 13.18
CA ALA A 156 -0.73 10.35 12.71
C ALA A 156 -0.59 11.60 11.83
N LEU A 157 -1.44 11.73 10.82
CA LEU A 157 -1.45 12.90 9.95
C LEU A 157 -2.02 14.10 10.72
N SER A 158 -1.40 15.27 10.58
CA SER A 158 -1.98 16.51 11.10
C SER A 158 -3.19 16.94 10.26
N GLU A 159 -4.03 17.78 10.84
CA GLU A 159 -5.21 18.36 10.18
C GLU A 159 -4.80 19.18 8.94
N ASP A 160 -3.84 20.10 9.07
CA ASP A 160 -3.33 20.90 7.95
C ASP A 160 -2.84 20.04 6.77
N ARG A 161 -2.13 18.95 7.05
CA ARG A 161 -1.62 18.04 6.03
C ARG A 161 -2.72 17.22 5.37
N ARG A 162 -3.79 16.93 6.11
CA ARG A 162 -4.99 16.30 5.56
C ARG A 162 -5.70 17.27 4.62
N GLU A 163 -5.91 18.51 5.06
CA GLU A 163 -6.54 19.56 4.26
C GLU A 163 -5.78 19.82 2.95
N GLN A 164 -4.44 19.89 3.00
CA GLN A 164 -3.59 20.04 1.81
C GLN A 164 -3.82 18.95 0.75
N LEU A 165 -4.12 17.71 1.14
CA LEU A 165 -4.42 16.62 0.21
C LEU A 165 -5.89 16.63 -0.24
N GLU A 166 -6.81 17.00 0.65
CA GLU A 166 -8.25 17.12 0.35
C GLU A 166 -8.53 18.27 -0.63
N GLU A 167 -7.75 19.36 -0.57
CA GLU A 167 -7.81 20.45 -1.56
C GLU A 167 -7.50 19.96 -2.97
N ILE A 168 -6.60 18.98 -3.11
CA ILE A 168 -6.21 18.42 -4.41
C ILE A 168 -7.23 17.39 -4.89
N ASP A 169 -7.63 16.47 -4.01
CA ASP A 169 -8.60 15.41 -4.31
C ASP A 169 -9.32 15.00 -3.02
N PRO A 170 -10.58 15.40 -2.80
CA PRO A 170 -11.34 15.00 -1.60
C PRO A 170 -11.50 13.48 -1.45
N SER A 171 -11.35 12.72 -2.54
CA SER A 171 -11.44 11.26 -2.56
C SER A 171 -10.10 10.56 -2.34
N TRP A 172 -9.03 11.29 -1.99
CA TRP A 172 -7.67 10.75 -1.92
C TRP A 172 -7.51 9.60 -0.93
N CYS A 173 -8.27 9.61 0.19
CA CYS A 173 -8.21 8.60 1.25
C CYS A 173 -9.57 7.87 1.43
N PRO A 174 -9.95 6.98 0.50
CA PRO A 174 -11.20 6.25 0.61
C PRO A 174 -11.21 5.25 1.78
N ALA A 175 -12.42 4.96 2.28
CA ALA A 175 -12.67 3.94 3.31
C ALA A 175 -12.58 2.50 2.78
N TRP A 176 -12.47 2.32 1.46
CA TRP A 176 -12.35 1.05 0.75
C TRP A 176 -11.02 0.98 -0.04
N PRO A 177 -10.72 -0.12 -0.77
CA PRO A 177 -9.48 -0.23 -1.53
C PRO A 177 -9.27 0.93 -2.53
N VAL A 178 -8.03 1.43 -2.62
CA VAL A 178 -7.68 2.58 -3.48
C VAL A 178 -7.86 2.22 -4.96
N GLU A 179 -7.58 0.97 -5.31
CA GLU A 179 -7.75 0.42 -6.65
C GLU A 179 -9.22 0.43 -7.07
N TRP A 180 -10.14 0.16 -6.14
CA TRP A 180 -11.58 0.26 -6.40
C TRP A 180 -11.98 1.71 -6.68
N GLN A 181 -11.53 2.64 -5.83
CA GLN A 181 -11.82 4.08 -6.00
C GLN A 181 -11.25 4.60 -7.32
N ARG A 182 -10.06 4.13 -7.71
CA ARG A 182 -9.41 4.50 -8.97
C ARG A 182 -10.23 4.04 -10.17
N ALA A 183 -10.57 2.76 -10.23
CA ALA A 183 -11.35 2.23 -11.34
C ALA A 183 -12.73 2.91 -11.43
N PHE A 184 -13.40 3.14 -10.29
CA PHE A 184 -14.63 3.94 -10.24
C PHE A 184 -14.45 5.33 -10.85
N HIS A 185 -13.40 6.06 -10.43
CA HIS A 185 -13.11 7.39 -10.95
C HIS A 185 -12.80 7.38 -12.45
N LEU A 186 -12.03 6.40 -12.94
CA LEU A 186 -11.66 6.29 -14.34
C LEU A 186 -12.85 5.91 -15.24
N VAL A 187 -13.78 5.07 -14.76
CA VAL A 187 -15.05 4.82 -15.46
C VAL A 187 -15.89 6.09 -15.50
N ARG A 188 -16.01 6.83 -14.38
CA ARG A 188 -16.73 8.11 -14.37
C ARG A 188 -16.17 9.10 -15.39
N LEU A 189 -14.84 9.27 -15.43
CA LEU A 189 -14.19 10.15 -16.42
C LEU A 189 -14.43 9.69 -17.86
N HIS A 190 -14.41 8.37 -18.10
CA HIS A 190 -14.71 7.82 -19.42
C HIS A 190 -16.14 8.16 -19.88
N LEU A 191 -17.12 8.00 -18.99
CA LEU A 191 -18.52 8.34 -19.25
C LEU A 191 -18.71 9.86 -19.45
N GLU A 192 -18.06 10.69 -18.63
CA GLU A 192 -18.10 12.16 -18.75
C GLU A 192 -17.49 12.65 -20.07
N ALA A 193 -16.51 11.93 -20.61
CA ALA A 193 -15.95 12.19 -21.94
C ALA A 193 -16.86 11.72 -23.10
N GLY A 194 -18.05 11.18 -22.81
CA GLY A 194 -19.01 10.68 -23.79
C GLY A 194 -18.80 9.21 -24.18
N GLY A 195 -17.99 8.47 -23.43
CA GLY A 195 -17.85 7.02 -23.61
C GLY A 195 -19.08 6.25 -23.12
N GLU A 196 -19.24 5.02 -23.62
CA GLU A 196 -20.25 4.08 -23.13
C GLU A 196 -19.70 3.27 -21.95
N LEU A 197 -20.57 2.68 -21.14
CA LEU A 197 -20.13 1.84 -20.02
C LEU A 197 -19.38 0.61 -20.57
N PRO A 198 -18.07 0.42 -20.27
CA PRO A 198 -17.33 -0.72 -20.81
C PRO A 198 -17.81 -2.00 -20.15
N MET A 199 -18.35 -2.91 -20.96
CA MET A 199 -18.92 -4.16 -20.47
C MET A 199 -17.98 -5.33 -20.71
N GLU A 200 -16.98 -5.20 -21.58
CA GLU A 200 -16.05 -6.27 -21.95
C GLU A 200 -14.61 -6.02 -21.50
N SER A 201 -13.91 -7.08 -21.10
CA SER A 201 -12.50 -6.97 -20.68
C SER A 201 -11.63 -6.54 -21.86
N GLY A 202 -10.80 -5.53 -21.65
CA GLY A 202 -9.92 -4.96 -22.66
C GLY A 202 -10.59 -3.94 -23.60
N GLU A 203 -11.89 -3.69 -23.46
CA GLU A 203 -12.62 -2.71 -24.26
C GLU A 203 -12.09 -1.29 -24.01
N VAL A 204 -11.92 -0.93 -22.74
CA VAL A 204 -11.35 0.35 -22.32
C VAL A 204 -10.26 0.09 -21.28
N VAL A 205 -9.05 0.52 -21.61
CA VAL A 205 -7.90 0.53 -20.70
C VAL A 205 -7.46 1.97 -20.49
N HIS A 206 -7.54 2.45 -19.25
CA HIS A 206 -7.16 3.82 -18.91
C HIS A 206 -6.22 3.80 -17.70
N GLN A 207 -5.07 4.49 -17.80
CA GLN A 207 -4.01 4.48 -16.79
C GLN A 207 -3.57 3.07 -16.35
N GLY A 208 -3.60 2.10 -17.27
CA GLY A 208 -3.24 0.71 -17.00
C GLY A 208 -4.35 -0.14 -16.34
N GLU A 209 -5.50 0.45 -16.03
CA GLU A 209 -6.66 -0.25 -15.49
C GLU A 209 -7.59 -0.72 -16.61
N ASP A 210 -7.94 -2.00 -16.63
CA ASP A 210 -8.96 -2.57 -17.53
C ASP A 210 -10.35 -2.31 -16.92
N LEU A 211 -11.02 -1.29 -17.45
CA LEU A 211 -12.27 -0.79 -16.90
C LEU A 211 -13.43 -1.77 -17.11
N GLY A 212 -13.50 -2.41 -18.29
CA GLY A 212 -14.57 -3.38 -18.55
C GLY A 212 -14.42 -4.66 -17.73
N ARG A 213 -13.18 -5.09 -17.46
CA ARG A 213 -12.93 -6.14 -16.47
C ARG A 213 -13.39 -5.72 -15.08
N TRP A 214 -13.12 -4.48 -14.66
CA TRP A 214 -13.56 -3.99 -13.35
C TRP A 214 -15.09 -3.93 -13.25
N VAL A 215 -15.78 -3.41 -14.28
CA VAL A 215 -17.25 -3.39 -14.35
C VAL A 215 -17.81 -4.81 -14.20
N LYS A 216 -17.30 -5.80 -14.93
CA LYS A 216 -17.71 -7.21 -14.76
C LYS A 216 -17.55 -7.70 -13.31
N LEU A 217 -16.41 -7.40 -12.69
CA LEU A 217 -16.15 -7.81 -11.30
C LEU A 217 -17.12 -7.15 -10.31
N VAL A 218 -17.45 -5.87 -10.50
CA VAL A 218 -18.47 -5.15 -9.72
C VAL A 218 -19.85 -5.78 -9.91
N ARG A 219 -20.27 -6.05 -11.15
CA ARG A 219 -21.57 -6.69 -11.45
C ARG A 219 -21.68 -8.09 -10.83
N PHE A 220 -20.63 -8.91 -10.94
CA PHE A 220 -20.64 -10.28 -10.39
C PHE A 220 -20.51 -10.34 -8.86
N GLY A 221 -19.85 -9.36 -8.26
CA GLY A 221 -19.61 -9.28 -6.81
C GLY A 221 -20.50 -8.27 -6.10
N TRP A 222 -21.67 -7.95 -6.66
CA TRP A 222 -22.53 -6.86 -6.18
C TRP A 222 -22.92 -7.00 -4.70
N ASP A 223 -23.18 -8.22 -4.25
CA ASP A 223 -23.53 -8.59 -2.88
C ASP A 223 -22.41 -8.35 -1.87
N LYS A 224 -21.17 -8.18 -2.33
CA LYS A 224 -19.99 -7.91 -1.49
C LYS A 224 -19.68 -6.42 -1.35
N LEU A 225 -20.34 -5.56 -2.14
CA LEU A 225 -20.16 -4.11 -2.08
C LEU A 225 -20.90 -3.55 -0.86
N THR A 226 -20.38 -2.47 -0.29
CA THR A 226 -21.12 -1.71 0.72
C THR A 226 -22.34 -1.03 0.09
N THR A 227 -23.34 -0.66 0.90
CA THR A 227 -24.53 0.07 0.42
C THR A 227 -24.15 1.36 -0.33
N VAL A 228 -23.11 2.07 0.13
CA VAL A 228 -22.62 3.28 -0.54
C VAL A 228 -21.99 2.95 -1.90
N GLN A 229 -21.20 1.86 -1.99
CA GLN A 229 -20.61 1.44 -3.25
C GLN A 229 -21.66 1.00 -4.27
N GLN A 230 -22.70 0.26 -3.84
CA GLN A 230 -23.83 -0.11 -4.70
C GLN A 230 -24.54 1.14 -5.22
N TRP A 231 -24.90 2.07 -4.33
CA TRP A 231 -25.54 3.33 -4.68
C TRP A 231 -24.70 4.14 -5.68
N MET A 232 -23.39 4.26 -5.46
CA MET A 232 -22.49 4.96 -6.39
C MET A 232 -22.43 4.28 -7.76
N CYS A 233 -22.32 2.95 -7.80
CA CYS A 233 -22.25 2.20 -9.05
C CYS A 233 -23.55 2.33 -9.85
N GLU A 234 -24.70 2.19 -9.19
CA GLU A 234 -26.01 2.29 -9.81
C GLU A 234 -26.30 3.71 -10.30
N HIS A 235 -26.16 4.72 -9.43
CA HIS A 235 -26.64 6.06 -9.73
C HIS A 235 -25.61 6.98 -10.39
N ILE A 236 -24.31 6.74 -10.22
CA ILE A 236 -23.27 7.57 -10.85
C ILE A 236 -22.78 6.92 -12.14
N LEU A 237 -22.60 5.60 -12.17
CA LEU A 237 -22.03 4.90 -13.33
C LEU A 237 -23.05 4.13 -14.17
N GLY A 238 -24.28 3.93 -13.68
CA GLY A 238 -25.29 3.12 -14.39
C GLY A 238 -24.97 1.62 -14.41
N ILE A 239 -24.21 1.12 -13.43
CA ILE A 239 -23.88 -0.31 -13.33
C ILE A 239 -24.98 -1.02 -12.54
N GLU A 240 -25.53 -2.09 -13.11
CA GLU A 240 -26.52 -2.96 -12.48
C GLU A 240 -25.92 -4.33 -12.10
N PRO A 241 -26.41 -4.99 -11.03
CA PRO A 241 -25.98 -6.35 -10.69
C PRO A 241 -26.16 -7.31 -11.86
N ALA A 242 -25.24 -8.28 -11.98
CA ALA A 242 -25.39 -9.34 -12.98
C ALA A 242 -26.56 -10.26 -12.62
N ALA A 243 -27.35 -10.64 -13.62
CA ALA A 243 -28.34 -11.71 -13.52
C ALA A 243 -27.66 -13.07 -13.26
N GLU A 244 -28.41 -14.04 -12.74
CA GLU A 244 -27.85 -15.35 -12.36
C GLU A 244 -27.27 -16.14 -13.55
N ASP A 245 -27.81 -15.94 -14.75
CA ASP A 245 -27.34 -16.56 -15.99
C ASP A 245 -26.10 -15.87 -16.59
N GLU A 246 -25.86 -14.59 -16.26
CA GLU A 246 -24.64 -13.86 -16.62
C GLU A 246 -23.46 -14.22 -15.72
N LYS A 247 -23.72 -14.66 -14.48
CA LYS A 247 -22.66 -14.98 -13.52
C LYS A 247 -21.86 -16.20 -13.97
N PRO A 248 -20.52 -16.17 -13.88
CA PRO A 248 -19.72 -17.36 -14.15
C PRO A 248 -20.13 -18.51 -13.25
N ARG A 249 -20.24 -19.72 -13.81
CA ARG A 249 -20.55 -20.92 -13.02
C ARG A 249 -19.57 -21.00 -11.83
N PRO A 250 -20.06 -21.22 -10.60
CA PRO A 250 -19.21 -21.26 -9.43
C PRO A 250 -18.11 -22.31 -9.61
N ARG A 251 -16.88 -21.94 -9.21
CA ARG A 251 -15.76 -22.88 -9.26
C ARG A 251 -16.04 -24.04 -8.31
N ARG A 252 -15.98 -25.27 -8.83
CA ARG A 252 -16.08 -26.49 -8.01
C ARG A 252 -15.05 -26.47 -6.88
N THR A 253 -15.51 -26.74 -5.67
CA THR A 253 -14.67 -26.82 -4.48
C THR A 253 -13.77 -28.05 -4.57
N GLN A 254 -12.73 -28.10 -3.72
CA GLN A 254 -11.92 -29.32 -3.59
C GLN A 254 -12.72 -30.49 -3.02
N ALA A 255 -13.77 -30.21 -2.25
CA ALA A 255 -14.69 -31.23 -1.74
C ALA A 255 -15.52 -31.82 -2.88
N ASP A 256 -16.08 -30.99 -3.77
CA ASP A 256 -16.85 -31.46 -4.93
C ASP A 256 -15.98 -32.30 -5.86
N LYS A 257 -14.76 -31.83 -6.15
CA LYS A 257 -13.79 -32.58 -6.95
C LYS A 257 -13.44 -33.93 -6.31
N TRP A 258 -13.29 -33.96 -4.99
CA TRP A 258 -13.06 -35.20 -4.25
C TRP A 258 -14.27 -36.14 -4.37
N ALA A 259 -15.48 -35.65 -4.08
CA ALA A 259 -16.72 -36.41 -4.14
C ALA A 259 -16.93 -37.05 -5.52
N MET A 260 -16.70 -36.29 -6.60
CA MET A 260 -16.80 -36.80 -7.97
C MET A 260 -15.79 -37.92 -8.27
N ASN A 261 -14.52 -37.74 -7.90
CA ASN A 261 -13.51 -38.77 -8.13
C ASN A 261 -13.72 -39.99 -7.24
N TYR A 262 -14.23 -39.80 -6.02
CA TYR A 262 -14.61 -40.87 -5.12
C TYR A 262 -15.82 -41.65 -5.65
N ALA A 263 -16.84 -40.97 -6.20
CA ALA A 263 -17.95 -41.60 -6.88
C ALA A 263 -17.48 -42.43 -8.09
N ALA A 264 -16.54 -41.91 -8.89
CA ALA A 264 -15.91 -42.66 -9.97
C ALA A 264 -15.13 -43.89 -9.47
N ALA A 265 -14.40 -43.75 -8.35
CA ALA A 265 -13.70 -44.87 -7.72
C ALA A 265 -14.69 -45.93 -7.23
N ARG A 266 -15.79 -45.52 -6.60
CA ARG A 266 -16.88 -46.40 -6.18
C ARG A 266 -17.52 -47.13 -7.35
N GLN A 267 -17.87 -46.42 -8.41
CA GLN A 267 -18.44 -47.02 -9.63
C GLN A 267 -17.49 -48.06 -10.24
N PHE A 268 -16.20 -47.75 -10.32
CA PHE A 268 -15.19 -48.70 -10.79
C PHE A 268 -15.09 -49.91 -9.85
N PHE A 269 -15.09 -49.69 -8.54
CA PHE A 269 -15.03 -50.77 -7.56
C PHE A 269 -16.28 -51.67 -7.59
N GLU A 270 -17.47 -51.09 -7.71
CA GLU A 270 -18.73 -51.83 -7.84
C GLU A 270 -18.75 -52.68 -9.12
N ARG A 271 -18.11 -52.22 -10.21
CA ARG A 271 -17.98 -52.97 -11.46
C ARG A 271 -16.89 -54.06 -11.42
N GLU A 272 -15.70 -53.75 -10.89
CA GLU A 272 -14.50 -54.59 -11.02
C GLU A 272 -14.11 -55.33 -9.73
N GLY A 273 -14.73 -54.98 -8.60
CA GLY A 273 -14.42 -55.54 -7.28
C GLY A 273 -13.08 -55.09 -6.67
N HIS A 274 -12.36 -54.16 -7.32
CA HIS A 274 -11.06 -53.67 -6.86
C HIS A 274 -10.74 -52.25 -7.34
N LEU A 275 -9.78 -51.58 -6.70
CA LEU A 275 -9.24 -50.27 -7.15
C LEU A 275 -7.88 -50.37 -7.87
N ARG A 276 -7.61 -51.46 -8.60
CA ARG A 276 -6.42 -51.58 -9.47
C ARG A 276 -6.66 -50.91 -10.82
N VAL A 277 -6.87 -49.60 -10.79
CA VAL A 277 -7.23 -48.81 -11.97
C VAL A 277 -6.00 -48.60 -12.87
N PRO A 278 -6.03 -48.95 -14.18
CA PRO A 278 -4.94 -48.67 -15.10
C PRO A 278 -4.65 -47.17 -15.19
N ARG A 279 -3.38 -46.76 -15.28
CA ARG A 279 -2.97 -45.32 -15.20
C ARG A 279 -3.69 -44.41 -16.21
N LYS A 280 -3.96 -44.90 -17.42
CA LYS A 280 -4.64 -44.15 -18.49
C LYS A 280 -6.18 -44.27 -18.46
N HIS A 281 -6.72 -45.03 -17.51
CA HIS A 281 -8.16 -45.27 -17.41
C HIS A 281 -8.91 -43.97 -17.15
N VAL A 282 -9.99 -43.81 -17.90
CA VAL A 282 -10.95 -42.72 -17.79
C VAL A 282 -12.29 -43.34 -17.39
N GLU A 283 -12.84 -42.88 -16.28
CA GLU A 283 -14.15 -43.29 -15.80
C GLU A 283 -15.18 -42.23 -16.17
N ARG A 284 -16.29 -42.65 -16.76
CA ARG A 284 -17.41 -41.77 -17.07
C ARG A 284 -18.37 -41.73 -15.90
N VAL A 285 -18.63 -40.55 -15.37
CA VAL A 285 -19.59 -40.35 -14.27
C VAL A 285 -20.57 -39.24 -14.60
N VAL A 286 -21.81 -39.43 -14.18
CA VAL A 286 -22.85 -38.40 -14.22
C VAL A 286 -22.76 -37.63 -12.90
N GLY A 287 -22.54 -36.31 -12.98
CA GLY A 287 -22.54 -35.47 -11.78
C GLY A 287 -23.95 -35.20 -11.24
N GLU A 288 -24.06 -34.58 -10.07
CA GLU A 288 -25.34 -34.17 -9.49
C GLU A 288 -26.13 -33.20 -10.38
N ASP A 289 -25.42 -32.45 -11.24
CA ASP A 289 -25.98 -31.57 -12.27
C ASP A 289 -26.37 -32.31 -13.57
N GLN A 290 -26.45 -33.64 -13.53
CA GLN A 290 -26.78 -34.53 -14.65
C GLN A 290 -25.86 -34.43 -15.88
N GLU A 291 -24.74 -33.72 -15.78
CA GLU A 291 -23.75 -33.68 -16.87
C GLU A 291 -22.79 -34.89 -16.79
N GLU A 292 -22.63 -35.59 -17.91
CA GLU A 292 -21.64 -36.65 -18.08
C GLU A 292 -20.22 -36.09 -18.15
N ARG A 293 -19.30 -36.75 -17.44
CA ARG A 293 -17.90 -36.33 -17.36
C ARG A 293 -16.92 -37.48 -17.40
N GLU A 294 -15.81 -37.21 -18.07
CA GLU A 294 -14.67 -38.10 -18.18
C GLU A 294 -13.61 -37.74 -17.13
N LEU A 295 -13.48 -38.59 -16.10
CA LEU A 295 -12.49 -38.42 -15.05
C LEU A 295 -11.31 -39.36 -15.27
N ARG A 296 -10.08 -38.82 -15.24
CA ARG A 296 -8.83 -39.61 -15.33
C ARG A 296 -8.56 -40.39 -14.04
N LEU A 297 -9.46 -41.33 -13.71
CA LEU A 297 -9.50 -42.07 -12.46
C LEU A 297 -8.18 -42.81 -12.20
N GLY A 298 -7.56 -43.38 -13.22
CA GLY A 298 -6.28 -44.08 -13.09
C GLY A 298 -5.15 -43.19 -12.56
N SER A 299 -5.06 -41.98 -13.09
CA SER A 299 -4.09 -40.98 -12.62
C SER A 299 -4.44 -40.50 -11.21
N TRP A 300 -5.73 -40.29 -10.92
CA TRP A 300 -6.17 -39.80 -9.63
C TRP A 300 -5.91 -40.80 -8.51
N ILE A 301 -6.26 -42.09 -8.70
CA ILE A 301 -5.97 -43.19 -7.76
C ILE A 301 -4.46 -43.32 -7.52
N GLY A 302 -3.66 -43.24 -8.59
CA GLY A 302 -2.20 -43.26 -8.48
C GLY A 302 -1.66 -42.10 -7.63
N ASN A 303 -2.20 -40.90 -7.80
CA ASN A 303 -1.83 -39.74 -7.00
C ASN A 303 -2.28 -39.86 -5.53
N GLN A 304 -3.46 -40.47 -5.26
CA GLN A 304 -3.88 -40.71 -3.88
C GLN A 304 -2.92 -41.69 -3.18
N ARG A 305 -2.48 -42.77 -3.87
CA ARG A 305 -1.47 -43.70 -3.34
C ARG A 305 -0.16 -43.00 -3.01
N SER A 306 0.39 -42.21 -3.95
CA SER A 306 1.68 -41.53 -3.72
C SER A 306 1.61 -40.50 -2.59
N ARG A 307 0.42 -39.99 -2.27
CA ARG A 307 0.20 -38.97 -1.23
C ARG A 307 -0.41 -39.52 0.05
N ALA A 308 -0.46 -40.85 0.22
CA ALA A 308 -1.12 -41.50 1.35
C ALA A 308 -0.73 -40.91 2.73
N ALA A 309 0.56 -40.64 2.94
CA ALA A 309 1.08 -40.07 4.18
C ALA A 309 0.60 -38.64 4.49
N THR A 310 0.04 -37.94 3.49
CA THR A 310 -0.42 -36.55 3.59
C THR A 310 -1.93 -36.40 3.37
N LEU A 311 -2.65 -37.51 3.14
CA LEU A 311 -4.11 -37.49 3.05
C LEU A 311 -4.71 -37.35 4.45
N SER A 312 -5.89 -36.72 4.54
CA SER A 312 -6.63 -36.72 5.79
C SER A 312 -7.08 -38.14 6.16
N PRO A 313 -7.16 -38.49 7.46
CA PRO A 313 -7.59 -39.82 7.90
C PRO A 313 -8.94 -40.25 7.31
N GLU A 314 -9.91 -39.34 7.25
CA GLU A 314 -11.24 -39.59 6.66
C GLU A 314 -11.16 -40.00 5.18
N ARG A 315 -10.28 -39.36 4.39
CA ARG A 315 -10.09 -39.69 2.97
C ARG A 315 -9.41 -41.02 2.77
N VAL A 316 -8.47 -41.37 3.66
CA VAL A 316 -7.85 -42.69 3.69
C VAL A 316 -8.89 -43.75 4.00
N GLU A 317 -9.74 -43.51 5.00
CA GLU A 317 -10.82 -44.42 5.40
C GLU A 317 -11.82 -44.63 4.27
N GLN A 318 -12.32 -43.56 3.64
CA GLN A 318 -13.24 -43.63 2.51
C GLN A 318 -12.71 -44.52 1.38
N LEU A 319 -11.47 -44.29 0.93
CA LEU A 319 -10.87 -45.09 -0.13
C LEU A 319 -10.59 -46.54 0.31
N SER A 320 -10.16 -46.74 1.56
CA SER A 320 -9.90 -48.08 2.11
C SER A 320 -11.18 -48.91 2.18
N ALA A 321 -12.30 -48.29 2.55
CA ALA A 321 -13.62 -48.92 2.62
C ALA A 321 -14.09 -49.46 1.27
N ILE A 322 -13.62 -48.88 0.16
CA ILE A 322 -13.94 -49.32 -1.21
C ILE A 322 -12.78 -50.08 -1.87
N GLY A 323 -11.95 -50.75 -1.06
CA GLY A 323 -10.94 -51.69 -1.55
C GLY A 323 -9.62 -51.06 -2.02
N MET A 324 -9.32 -49.82 -1.64
CA MET A 324 -8.02 -49.20 -1.91
C MET A 324 -6.92 -49.92 -1.12
N ARG A 325 -5.91 -50.39 -1.84
CA ARG A 325 -4.63 -50.82 -1.26
C ARG A 325 -3.60 -49.72 -1.43
N TRP A 326 -2.91 -49.42 -0.33
CA TRP A 326 -1.96 -48.31 -0.21
C TRP A 326 -0.50 -48.71 -0.45
N ALA A 327 -0.21 -50.01 -0.50
CA ALA A 327 1.09 -50.59 -0.78
C ALA A 327 1.28 -50.88 -2.28
#